data_AF-A0A2S1LFR1-F1
#
_entry.id   AF-A0A2S1LFR1-F1
#
_cell.length_a   1.000
_cell.length_b   1.000
_cell.length_c   1.000
_cell.angle_alpha   90.00
_cell.angle_beta   90.00
_cell.angle_gamma   90.00
#
_symmetry.space_group_name_H-M   'P 1'
#
loop_
_entity.id
_entity.type
_entity.pdbx_description
1 polymer ?
#
loop_
_entity_poly.entity_id
_entity_poly.type
_entity_poly.pdbx_seq_one_letter_code
_entity_poly.pdbx_strand_id
1 'polypeptide(L)'
;MASIINSICFKNFFNYYGDYFETRYDFEEGLNIIVADNGAGKSKFFNAFLWLFYDQILDSDDKRKKGIKDIAVKIISDKAKSETQIGESVVTGIQIEYSNGRYKYQITKSFTATRISESITSFESWQININDVEVNRTDHILPKYTPVYVF
;
A
#
# COMPACT_ATOMS: atom_id res chain seq x y z
N MET A 1 3.22 13.90 21.93
CA MET A 1 1.94 13.82 21.20
C MET A 1 1.82 12.43 20.61
N ALA A 2 0.63 11.85 20.62
CA ALA A 2 0.40 10.56 19.98
C ALA A 2 0.45 10.74 18.46
N SER A 3 0.94 9.72 17.75
CA SER A 3 0.82 9.66 16.30
C SER A 3 -0.57 9.16 15.92
N ILE A 4 -1.23 9.85 15.00
CA ILE A 4 -2.57 9.52 14.52
C ILE A 4 -2.46 9.12 13.06
N ILE A 5 -3.00 7.96 12.69
CA ILE A 5 -3.12 7.55 11.29
C ILE A 5 -4.27 8.35 10.69
N ASN A 6 -3.96 9.16 9.67
CA ASN A 6 -4.95 10.01 9.00
C ASN A 6 -5.64 9.26 7.86
N SER A 7 -4.91 8.43 7.12
CA SER A 7 -5.47 7.68 6.00
C SER A 7 -4.63 6.46 5.62
N ILE A 8 -5.26 5.56 4.89
CA ILE A 8 -4.61 4.46 4.18
C ILE A 8 -5.15 4.38 2.75
N CYS A 9 -4.25 4.13 1.80
CA CYS A 9 -4.52 4.04 0.38
C CYS A 9 -3.85 2.79 -0.18
N PHE A 10 -4.39 2.25 -1.27
CA PHE A 10 -3.90 1.03 -1.91
C PHE A 10 -3.58 1.27 -3.38
N LYS A 11 -2.67 0.49 -3.95
CA LYS A 11 -2.45 0.43 -5.39
C LYS A 11 -2.42 -1.02 -5.79
N ASN A 12 -3.40 -1.45 -6.57
CA ASN A 12 -3.53 -2.83 -7.08
C ASN A 12 -3.28 -3.93 -6.02
N PHE A 13 -3.80 -3.75 -4.81
CA PHE A 13 -3.54 -4.62 -3.66
C PHE A 13 -4.77 -5.49 -3.34
N PHE A 14 -4.68 -6.81 -3.55
CA PHE A 14 -5.79 -7.74 -3.47
C PHE A 14 -7.03 -7.24 -4.24
N ASN A 15 -8.16 -7.07 -3.57
CA ASN A 15 -9.40 -6.57 -4.18
C ASN A 15 -9.44 -5.03 -4.30
N TYR A 16 -8.42 -4.32 -3.81
CA TYR A 16 -8.27 -2.88 -4.01
C TYR A 16 -7.53 -2.62 -5.33
N TYR A 17 -8.30 -2.58 -6.42
CA TYR A 17 -7.81 -2.25 -7.76
C TYR A 17 -7.85 -0.73 -8.00
N GLY A 18 -6.85 -0.19 -8.69
CA GLY A 18 -6.74 1.23 -8.99
C GLY A 18 -5.51 1.90 -8.39
N ASP A 19 -5.52 3.23 -8.39
CA ASP A 19 -4.46 4.04 -7.78
C ASP A 19 -4.74 4.42 -6.32
N TYR A 20 -3.73 4.97 -5.64
CA TYR A 20 -3.83 5.39 -4.25
C TYR A 20 -4.99 6.35 -3.99
N PHE A 21 -5.28 7.25 -4.94
CA PHE A 21 -6.37 8.21 -4.78
C PHE A 21 -7.75 7.54 -4.78
N GLU A 22 -7.96 6.53 -5.62
CA GLU A 22 -9.25 5.86 -5.80
C GLU A 22 -9.60 4.92 -4.64
N THR A 23 -8.58 4.40 -3.96
CA THR A 23 -8.72 3.43 -2.88
C THR A 23 -8.33 4.02 -1.52
N ARG A 24 -8.50 5.33 -1.38
CA ARG A 24 -8.22 6.08 -0.15
C ARG A 24 -9.33 5.91 0.88
N TYR A 25 -8.93 5.64 2.12
CA TYR A 25 -9.77 5.63 3.29
C TYR A 25 -9.21 6.59 4.31
N ASP A 26 -9.96 7.64 4.63
CA ASP A 26 -9.60 8.60 5.67
C ASP A 26 -10.16 8.13 7.03
N PHE A 27 -9.35 8.33 8.07
CA PHE A 27 -9.70 8.05 9.46
C PHE A 27 -9.96 9.35 10.20
N GLU A 28 -10.83 9.27 11.19
CA GLU A 28 -11.12 10.38 12.10
C GLU A 28 -10.56 10.11 13.50
N GLU A 29 -10.51 11.14 14.33
CA GLU A 29 -10.17 10.95 15.74
C GLU A 29 -11.24 10.11 16.45
N GLY A 30 -10.81 9.13 17.26
CA GLY A 30 -11.71 8.26 18.01
C GLY A 30 -11.91 6.88 17.39
N LEU A 31 -13.11 6.31 17.57
CA LEU A 31 -13.42 4.94 17.16
C LEU A 31 -13.78 4.89 15.67
N ASN A 32 -12.89 4.29 14.89
CA ASN A 32 -13.13 3.98 13.48
C ASN A 32 -13.56 2.52 13.34
N ILE A 33 -14.71 2.26 12.70
CA ILE A 33 -15.25 0.90 12.52
C ILE A 33 -15.19 0.53 11.04
N ILE A 34 -14.46 -0.53 10.70
CA ILE A 34 -14.36 -1.06 9.33
C ILE A 34 -15.38 -2.19 9.17
N VAL A 35 -16.45 -1.91 8.43
CA VAL A 35 -17.51 -2.88 8.12
C VAL A 35 -17.44 -3.26 6.64
N ALA A 36 -17.38 -4.55 6.38
CA ALA A 36 -17.50 -5.10 5.03
C ALA A 36 -17.95 -6.57 5.10
N ASP A 37 -18.64 -7.00 4.05
CA ASP A 37 -19.08 -8.38 3.88
C ASP A 37 -17.91 -9.36 3.82
N ASN A 38 -18.21 -10.65 4.00
CA ASN A 38 -17.20 -11.67 3.87
C ASN A 38 -16.64 -11.69 2.45
N GLY A 39 -15.31 -11.67 2.31
CA GLY A 39 -14.64 -11.58 1.02
C GLY A 39 -14.50 -10.17 0.44
N ALA A 40 -15.13 -9.14 1.02
CA ALA A 40 -15.08 -7.76 0.51
C ALA A 40 -13.77 -7.00 0.82
N GLY A 41 -12.72 -7.70 1.28
CA GLY A 41 -11.39 -7.11 1.51
C GLY A 41 -11.05 -6.71 2.93
N LYS A 42 -11.97 -6.82 3.90
CA LYS A 42 -11.71 -6.46 5.32
C LYS A 42 -10.41 -7.07 5.88
N SER A 43 -10.20 -8.38 5.72
CA SER A 43 -8.96 -9.02 6.18
C SER A 43 -7.73 -8.55 5.40
N LYS A 44 -7.91 -8.19 4.12
CA LYS A 44 -6.83 -7.67 3.26
C LYS A 44 -6.46 -6.24 3.65
N PHE A 45 -7.42 -5.41 4.04
CA PHE A 45 -7.18 -4.11 4.65
C PHE A 45 -6.21 -4.22 5.84
N PHE A 46 -6.48 -5.14 6.77
CA PHE A 46 -5.59 -5.34 7.92
C PHE A 46 -4.23 -5.94 7.55
N ASN A 47 -4.15 -6.72 6.47
CA ASN A 47 -2.87 -7.19 5.93
C ASN A 47 -1.97 -6.05 5.46
N ALA A 48 -2.51 -4.89 5.06
CA ALA A 48 -1.66 -3.75 4.71
C ALA A 48 -0.89 -3.20 5.90
N PHE A 49 -1.47 -3.18 7.11
CA PHE A 49 -0.72 -2.83 8.31
C PHE A 49 0.35 -3.88 8.63
N LEU A 50 0.08 -5.16 8.41
CA LEU A 50 1.08 -6.21 8.58
C LEU A 50 2.26 -6.03 7.61
N TRP A 51 1.98 -5.66 6.36
CA TRP A 51 3.03 -5.35 5.39
C TRP A 51 3.81 -4.10 5.84
N LEU A 52 3.09 -3.02 6.19
CA LEU A 52 3.73 -1.77 6.59
C LEU A 52 4.71 -1.97 7.75
N PHE A 53 4.30 -2.64 8.82
CA PHE A 53 5.09 -2.73 10.04
C PHE A 53 6.05 -3.93 10.10
N TYR A 54 5.75 -5.02 9.39
CA TYR A 54 6.47 -6.29 9.57
C TYR A 54 6.92 -6.94 8.26
N ASP A 55 6.65 -6.34 7.11
CA ASP A 55 6.91 -6.94 5.79
C ASP A 55 6.30 -8.34 5.64
N GLN A 56 5.10 -8.51 6.21
CA GLN A 56 4.37 -9.77 6.26
C GLN A 56 2.92 -9.63 5.80
N ILE A 57 2.37 -10.72 5.31
CA ILE A 57 0.95 -10.87 5.00
C ILE A 57 0.42 -12.11 5.73
N LEU A 58 -0.75 -12.01 6.35
CA LEU A 58 -1.48 -13.18 6.82
C LEU A 58 -2.22 -13.80 5.64
N ASP A 59 -1.74 -14.97 5.21
CA ASP A 59 -2.39 -15.75 4.16
C ASP A 59 -3.63 -16.44 4.75
N SER A 60 -4.78 -16.22 4.12
CA SER A 60 -6.07 -16.76 4.60
C SER A 60 -6.15 -18.27 4.45
N ASP A 61 -5.42 -18.83 3.49
CA ASP A 61 -5.62 -20.22 3.06
C ASP A 61 -4.93 -21.19 4.04
N ASP A 62 -3.74 -20.85 4.51
CA ASP A 62 -2.99 -21.62 5.50
C ASP A 62 -2.89 -20.96 6.88
N LYS A 63 -3.48 -19.76 7.03
CA LYS A 63 -3.51 -18.96 8.26
C LYS A 63 -2.12 -18.66 8.82
N ARG A 64 -1.11 -18.55 7.95
CA ARG A 64 0.29 -18.25 8.33
C ARG A 64 0.70 -16.87 7.83
N LYS A 65 1.60 -16.23 8.59
CA LYS A 65 2.27 -15.03 8.13
C LYS A 65 3.39 -15.41 7.16
N LYS A 66 3.43 -14.77 5.99
CA LYS A 66 4.46 -14.97 4.96
C LYS A 66 5.13 -13.66 4.63
N GLY A 67 6.40 -13.71 4.26
CA GLY A 67 7.11 -12.54 3.76
C GLY A 67 6.53 -12.08 2.43
N ILE A 68 6.65 -10.78 2.13
CA ILE A 68 6.13 -10.22 0.87
C ILE A 68 6.70 -10.90 -0.36
N LYS A 69 7.99 -11.24 -0.34
CA LYS A 69 8.65 -11.92 -1.46
C LYS A 69 8.03 -13.28 -1.78
N ASP A 70 7.53 -13.99 -0.78
CA ASP A 70 6.98 -15.35 -0.95
C ASP A 70 5.54 -15.35 -1.47
N ILE A 71 4.84 -14.22 -1.37
CA ILE A 71 3.40 -14.10 -1.66
C ILE A 71 3.05 -12.96 -2.62
N ALA A 72 4.05 -12.23 -3.14
CA ALA A 72 3.88 -11.03 -3.98
C ALA A 72 2.82 -11.20 -5.06
N VAL A 73 2.90 -12.25 -5.89
CA VAL A 73 1.94 -12.50 -7.00
C VAL A 73 0.49 -12.69 -6.52
N LYS A 74 0.29 -13.23 -5.33
CA LYS A 74 -1.05 -13.39 -4.72
C LYS A 74 -1.57 -12.07 -4.13
N ILE A 75 -0.69 -11.14 -3.78
CA ILE A 75 -1.06 -9.81 -3.29
C ILE A 75 -1.49 -8.89 -4.44
N ILE A 76 -0.94 -9.05 -5.65
CA ILE A 76 -1.35 -8.23 -6.80
C ILE A 76 -2.83 -8.48 -7.09
N SER A 77 -3.57 -7.40 -7.32
CA SER A 77 -4.97 -7.46 -7.75
C SER A 77 -5.15 -8.36 -8.97
N ASP A 78 -6.13 -9.26 -8.92
CA ASP A 78 -6.44 -10.15 -10.04
C ASP A 78 -6.81 -9.38 -11.31
N LYS A 79 -7.52 -8.26 -11.16
CA LYS A 79 -7.83 -7.37 -12.29
C LYS A 79 -6.55 -6.76 -12.86
N ALA A 80 -5.67 -6.24 -12.01
CA ALA A 80 -4.41 -5.65 -12.47
C ALA A 80 -3.51 -6.68 -13.15
N LYS A 81 -3.43 -7.92 -12.64
CA LYS A 81 -2.73 -9.03 -13.29
C LYS A 81 -3.30 -9.34 -14.67
N SER A 82 -4.64 -9.36 -14.80
CA SER A 82 -5.30 -9.68 -16.06
C SER A 82 -5.07 -8.63 -17.15
N GLU A 83 -4.91 -7.37 -16.76
CA GLU A 83 -4.69 -6.25 -17.67
C GLU A 83 -3.21 -6.03 -18.01
N THR A 84 -2.29 -6.61 -17.25
CA THR A 84 -0.84 -6.50 -17.49
C THR A 84 -0.40 -7.49 -18.56
N GLN A 85 0.14 -7.00 -19.67
CA GLN A 85 0.64 -7.86 -20.76
C GLN A 85 2.04 -8.40 -20.48
N ILE A 86 2.46 -9.43 -21.22
CA ILE A 86 3.84 -9.95 -21.13
C ILE A 86 4.81 -8.83 -21.55
N GLY A 87 5.84 -8.61 -20.73
CA GLY A 87 6.80 -7.52 -20.88
C GLY A 87 6.40 -6.23 -20.16
N GLU A 88 5.13 -6.08 -19.75
CA GLU A 88 4.66 -4.94 -18.98
C GLU A 88 4.82 -5.17 -17.47
N SER A 89 4.68 -4.07 -16.72
CA SER A 89 4.83 -4.07 -15.27
C SER A 89 3.63 -3.46 -14.58
N VAL A 90 3.30 -4.00 -13.42
CA VAL A 90 2.28 -3.47 -12.52
C VAL A 90 2.90 -3.15 -11.17
N VAL A 91 2.54 -1.99 -10.62
CA VAL A 91 2.91 -1.61 -9.26
C VAL A 91 1.81 -2.01 -8.31
N THR A 92 2.19 -2.70 -7.24
CA THR A 92 1.33 -2.99 -6.09
C THR A 92 1.89 -2.29 -4.87
N GLY A 93 1.05 -1.62 -4.09
CA GLY A 93 1.53 -0.84 -2.96
C GLY A 93 0.46 -0.45 -1.96
N ILE A 94 0.96 0.07 -0.85
CA ILE A 94 0.20 0.64 0.24
C ILE A 94 0.81 2.00 0.59
N GLN A 95 -0.04 2.94 0.92
CA GLN A 95 0.37 4.26 1.37
C GLN A 95 -0.40 4.62 2.63
N ILE A 96 0.30 5.07 3.66
CA ILE A 96 -0.32 5.55 4.89
C ILE A 96 0.12 6.99 5.13
N GLU A 97 -0.84 7.83 5.48
CA GLU A 97 -0.57 9.13 6.06
C GLU A 97 -0.79 9.09 7.56
N TYR A 98 0.14 9.65 8.33
CA TYR A 98 -0.04 9.82 9.77
C TYR A 98 0.50 11.19 10.21
N SER A 99 -0.08 11.75 11.26
CA SER A 99 0.33 13.02 11.84
C SER A 99 0.97 12.78 13.21
N ASN A 100 1.98 13.58 13.55
CA ASN A 100 2.51 13.68 14.90
C ASN A 100 2.70 15.15 15.27
N GLY A 101 1.71 15.70 15.95
CA GLY A 101 1.68 17.12 16.33
C GLY A 101 1.83 18.03 15.11
N ARG A 102 3.03 18.59 14.95
CA ARG A 102 3.35 19.56 13.90
C ARG A 102 3.50 18.93 12.50
N TYR A 103 3.89 17.67 12.40
CA TYR A 103 4.28 17.08 11.11
C TYR A 103 3.25 16.08 10.60
N LYS A 104 3.05 16.10 9.29
CA LYS A 104 2.38 15.05 8.52
C LYS A 104 3.45 14.21 7.83
N TYR A 105 3.28 12.91 7.88
CA TYR A 105 4.15 11.96 7.22
C TYR A 105 3.32 11.11 6.27
N GLN A 106 3.94 10.70 5.18
CA GLN A 106 3.39 9.73 4.24
C GLN A 106 4.43 8.64 4.03
N ILE A 107 4.06 7.40 4.31
CA ILE A 107 4.90 6.21 4.05
C ILE A 107 4.29 5.48 2.86
N THR A 108 5.09 5.21 1.83
CA THR A 108 4.71 4.35 0.71
C THR A 108 5.57 3.09 0.73
N LYS A 109 4.93 1.92 0.79
CA LYS A 109 5.58 0.64 0.49
C LYS A 109 5.01 0.10 -0.82
N SER A 110 5.87 -0.36 -1.72
CA SER A 110 5.43 -0.93 -2.98
C SER A 110 6.41 -1.96 -3.53
N PHE A 111 5.94 -2.74 -4.48
CA PHE A 111 6.79 -3.55 -5.34
C PHE A 111 6.29 -3.45 -6.78
N THR A 112 7.20 -3.67 -7.72
CA THR A 112 6.92 -3.73 -9.14
C THR A 112 6.98 -5.18 -9.58
N ALA A 113 5.96 -5.65 -10.29
CA ALA A 113 5.91 -6.99 -10.84
C ALA A 113 5.84 -6.91 -12.37
N THR A 114 6.85 -7.46 -13.05
CA THR A 114 6.90 -7.54 -14.51
C THR A 114 6.43 -8.92 -14.96
N ARG A 115 5.45 -8.97 -15.87
CA ARG A 115 4.93 -10.25 -16.38
C ARG A 115 5.90 -10.79 -17.43
N ILE A 116 6.36 -12.02 -17.26
CA ILE A 116 7.35 -12.65 -18.16
C ILE A 116 6.80 -13.88 -18.90
N SER A 117 5.62 -14.38 -18.51
CA SER A 117 4.93 -15.46 -19.25
C SER A 117 3.42 -15.46 -19.05
N GLU A 118 2.74 -16.43 -19.66
CA GLU A 118 1.27 -16.45 -19.80
C GLU A 118 0.51 -16.66 -18.48
N SER A 119 1.03 -17.42 -17.53
CA SER A 119 0.27 -17.78 -16.33
C SER A 119 0.17 -16.61 -15.33
N ILE A 120 -1.00 -15.98 -15.24
CA ILE A 120 -1.19 -14.84 -14.33
C ILE A 120 -1.09 -15.19 -12.85
N THR A 121 -1.30 -16.46 -12.46
CA THR A 121 -1.28 -16.89 -11.05
C THR A 121 0.03 -17.54 -10.63
N SER A 122 0.85 -18.02 -11.58
CA SER A 122 2.12 -18.67 -11.26
C SER A 122 3.16 -17.66 -10.83
N PHE A 123 3.90 -17.94 -9.75
CA PHE A 123 4.98 -17.07 -9.31
C PHE A 123 6.10 -16.96 -10.37
N GLU A 124 6.37 -18.05 -11.11
CA GLU A 124 7.39 -18.12 -12.15
C GLU A 124 7.10 -17.23 -13.37
N SER A 125 5.85 -16.78 -13.52
CA SER A 125 5.43 -15.90 -14.60
C SER A 125 5.63 -14.42 -14.30
N TRP A 126 6.17 -14.09 -13.12
CA TRP A 126 6.39 -12.72 -12.68
C TRP A 126 7.79 -12.52 -12.13
N GLN A 127 8.46 -11.48 -12.62
CA GLN A 127 9.67 -10.97 -12.00
C GLN A 127 9.27 -9.89 -10.98
N ILE A 128 9.63 -10.11 -9.71
CA ILE A 128 9.27 -9.21 -8.61
C ILE A 128 10.48 -8.35 -8.20
N ASN A 129 10.30 -7.04 -8.19
CA ASN A 129 11.25 -6.07 -7.66
C ASN A 129 10.62 -5.33 -6.47
N ILE A 130 11.19 -5.48 -5.27
CA ILE A 130 10.74 -4.78 -4.07
C ILE A 130 11.31 -3.36 -4.12
N ASN A 131 10.45 -2.35 -4.14
CA ASN A 131 10.87 -0.96 -4.17
C ASN A 131 11.31 -0.51 -2.76
N ASP A 132 12.16 0.50 -2.70
CA ASP A 132 12.53 1.12 -1.43
C ASP A 132 11.31 1.74 -0.74
N VAL A 133 11.36 1.78 0.59
CA VAL A 133 10.30 2.44 1.37
C VAL A 133 10.47 3.94 1.24
N GLU A 134 9.48 4.60 0.65
CA GLU A 134 9.47 6.06 0.53
C GLU A 134 8.81 6.68 1.77
N VAL A 135 9.45 7.70 2.34
CA VAL A 135 8.91 8.46 3.47
C VAL A 135 8.98 9.95 3.17
N ASN A 136 7.81 10.56 2.99
CA ASN A 136 7.66 11.99 2.80
C ASN A 136 7.21 12.66 4.10
N ARG A 137 7.66 13.89 4.34
CA ARG A 137 7.28 14.70 5.51
C ARG A 137 6.88 16.10 5.08
N THR A 138 5.78 16.58 5.62
CA THR A 138 5.27 17.95 5.44
C THR A 138 4.98 18.57 6.81
N ASP A 139 5.09 19.89 6.92
CA ASP A 139 4.76 20.66 8.13
C ASP A 139 3.32 21.20 8.03
N HIS A 140 2.49 20.98 9.05
CA HIS A 140 1.10 21.45 9.09
C HIS A 140 0.97 22.97 9.24
N ILE A 141 2.03 23.67 9.69
CA ILE A 141 1.95 25.06 10.16
C ILE A 141 2.56 26.09 9.17
N LEU A 142 3.11 25.67 8.02
CA LEU A 142 3.79 26.59 7.09
C LEU A 142 3.02 26.84 5.76
N PRO A 143 2.13 27.85 5.69
CA PRO A 143 1.73 28.48 4.43
C PRO A 143 2.54 29.75 4.10
N LYS A 144 3.49 30.18 4.96
CA LYS A 144 4.27 31.42 4.74
C LYS A 144 5.71 31.12 4.33
N TYR A 145 5.98 31.33 3.04
CA TYR A 145 7.33 31.53 2.52
C TYR A 145 7.99 32.68 3.28
N THR A 146 9.14 32.44 3.87
CA THR A 146 10.05 33.51 4.27
C THR A 146 10.96 33.81 3.07
N PRO A 147 11.05 35.08 2.62
CA PRO A 147 11.98 35.44 1.56
C PRO A 147 13.40 35.20 2.03
N VAL A 148 14.16 34.41 1.26
CA VAL A 148 15.62 34.36 1.39
C VAL A 148 16.13 35.62 0.67
N TYR A 149 16.27 36.73 1.40
CA TYR A 149 16.94 37.91 0.83
C TYR A 149 18.44 37.64 0.68
N VAL A 150 18.87 37.72 -0.59
CA VAL A 150 19.96 38.53 -1.16
C VAL A 150 21.06 39.00 -0.19
N PHE A 151 22.27 38.48 -0.42
CA PHE A 151 23.51 39.26 -0.46
C PHE A 151 24.32 38.82 -1.68
#